data_AF-A0A1F9UE80-F1
#
_entry.id   AF-A0A1F9UE80-F1
#
_cell.length_a   1.000
_cell.length_b   1.000
_cell.length_c   1.000
_cell.angle_alpha   90.00
_cell.angle_beta   90.00
_cell.angle_gamma   90.00
#
_symmetry.space_group_name_H-M   'P 1'
#
loop_
_entity.id
_entity.type
_entity.pdbx_description
1 polymer ?
#
loop_
_entity_poly.entity_id
_entity_poly.type
_entity_poly.pdbx_seq_one_letter_code
_entity_poly.pdbx_strand_id
1 'polypeptide(L)'
;MKVRAVNPFTLFSGYRFQNKTRLWLWTCLLIALSSTLQTVRSFWQVLMKKSLKNNPERPRVLIVKLDHLGDFILTLPALEAIRRHYPQGRLTLITGHHAEPWASWIFFFDEILYWKDPFFDRNQDQGTRVPGGRMLALLRLTCRLAWRPFDVAVDLSSGSHWITLLLTYLSRAPLRIGDARRGEGFLLTQATDFDDSTPVLDRQRRKMAAMGIAALSTDFPRVHLAKCDCLSARDDLRHHGWDERRPLMGVHARAGCPSKDWNPEKVGRLSDHLTLKYKAQVLWTGTPGDVSFYQQAKRSMRTQPLNFVGRTNVRDLAELIANCSLFISVDSGPMHLAAALGIPLVGLFSGTNRMNVWKPLGQRQVLLQKEVPCAPCGLSECNRPRHDCMEAISIEDVLKAAKSLFRDPVGQRVLCVH
;
A
#
# COMPACT_ATOMS: atom_id res chain seq x y z
N MET A 1 30.35 36.61 -47.70
CA MET A 1 29.26 37.32 -47.01
C MET A 1 29.42 37.12 -45.49
N LYS A 2 29.76 38.19 -44.77
CA LYS A 2 29.89 38.21 -43.29
C LYS A 2 28.50 38.45 -42.69
N VAL A 3 28.06 37.63 -41.74
CA VAL A 3 26.85 37.88 -40.95
C VAL A 3 27.26 38.58 -39.65
N ARG A 4 26.74 39.80 -39.47
CA ARG A 4 26.95 40.67 -38.30
C ARG A 4 26.12 40.20 -37.11
N ALA A 5 26.71 40.29 -35.92
CA ALA A 5 26.03 40.17 -34.64
C ALA A 5 25.07 41.35 -34.42
N VAL A 6 23.85 41.06 -33.96
CA VAL A 6 22.86 42.06 -33.52
C VAL A 6 22.82 42.07 -31.99
N ASN A 7 23.00 43.26 -31.44
CA ASN A 7 23.12 43.59 -30.03
C ASN A 7 21.71 43.69 -29.37
N PRO A 8 21.41 42.97 -28.26
CA PRO A 8 20.07 42.91 -27.69
C PRO A 8 19.78 44.03 -26.66
N PHE A 9 20.11 45.28 -27.00
CA PHE A 9 19.96 46.43 -26.09
C PHE A 9 19.13 47.57 -26.70
N THR A 10 17.94 47.27 -27.19
CA THR A 10 16.91 48.29 -27.44
C THR A 10 15.54 47.66 -27.32
N LEU A 11 14.93 47.75 -26.13
CA LEU A 11 13.47 47.79 -25.90
C LEU A 11 13.17 47.79 -24.39
N PHE A 12 13.73 48.73 -23.64
CA PHE A 12 13.21 49.12 -22.32
C PHE A 12 13.68 50.56 -22.04
N SER A 13 13.13 51.52 -22.78
CA SER A 13 13.15 52.92 -22.35
C SER A 13 11.96 53.13 -21.42
N GLY A 14 12.25 53.55 -20.18
CA GLY A 14 11.23 54.07 -19.27
C GLY A 14 10.89 53.21 -18.06
N TYR A 15 11.87 52.80 -17.26
CA TYR A 15 11.66 52.65 -15.81
C TYR A 15 12.96 53.00 -15.05
N ARG A 16 12.84 53.94 -14.10
CA ARG A 16 13.94 54.58 -13.38
C ARG A 16 14.82 53.56 -12.62
N PHE A 17 16.12 53.79 -12.74
CA PHE A 17 17.22 53.19 -12.01
C PHE A 17 17.01 53.27 -10.48
N GLN A 18 16.91 52.13 -9.78
CA GLN A 18 17.24 52.06 -8.34
C GLN A 18 17.55 50.66 -7.74
N ASN A 19 17.57 49.55 -8.50
CA ASN A 19 17.65 48.19 -7.90
C ASN A 19 18.74 47.24 -8.46
N LYS A 20 19.73 47.71 -9.23
CA LYS A 20 20.77 46.82 -9.82
C LYS A 20 21.74 46.24 -8.77
N THR A 21 22.11 47.01 -7.75
CA THR A 21 22.99 46.55 -6.66
C THR A 21 22.31 45.52 -5.76
N ARG A 22 21.00 45.69 -5.46
CA ARG A 22 20.23 44.69 -4.71
C ARG A 22 20.08 43.38 -5.49
N LEU A 23 19.75 43.43 -6.78
CA LEU A 23 19.62 42.23 -7.59
C LEU A 23 20.95 41.47 -7.70
N TRP A 24 22.07 42.18 -7.87
CA TRP A 24 23.41 41.56 -7.91
C TRP A 24 23.81 40.96 -6.57
N LEU A 25 23.54 41.65 -5.45
CA LEU A 25 23.76 41.13 -4.10
C LEU A 25 22.91 39.87 -3.82
N TRP A 26 21.65 39.83 -4.24
CA TRP A 26 20.80 38.64 -4.12
C TRP A 26 21.31 37.47 -4.97
N THR A 27 21.76 37.73 -6.20
CA THR A 27 22.35 36.70 -7.06
C THR A 27 23.67 36.18 -6.50
N CYS A 28 24.54 37.05 -5.98
CA CYS A 28 25.77 36.66 -5.29
C CYS A 28 25.48 35.89 -4.00
N LEU A 29 24.46 36.28 -3.23
CA LEU A 29 24.02 35.57 -2.02
C LEU A 29 23.47 34.18 -2.37
N LEU A 30 22.70 34.05 -3.45
CA LEU A 30 22.18 32.78 -3.95
C LEU A 30 23.28 31.85 -4.49
N ILE A 31 24.30 32.42 -5.17
CA ILE A 31 25.48 31.67 -5.64
C ILE A 31 26.37 31.27 -4.46
N ALA A 32 26.54 32.15 -3.47
CA ALA A 32 27.27 31.85 -2.24
C ALA A 32 26.54 30.80 -1.40
N LEU A 33 25.20 30.86 -1.30
CA LEU A 33 24.36 29.84 -0.67
C LEU A 33 24.41 28.52 -1.43
N SER A 34 24.37 28.52 -2.77
CA SER A 34 24.43 27.28 -3.56
C SER A 34 25.81 26.62 -3.51
N SER A 35 26.89 27.39 -3.55
CA SER A 35 28.27 26.90 -3.41
C SER A 35 28.57 26.41 -1.99
N THR A 36 28.15 27.13 -0.95
CA THR A 36 28.25 26.64 0.45
C THR A 36 27.39 25.42 0.69
N LEU A 37 26.16 25.35 0.15
CA LEU A 37 25.34 24.13 0.18
C LEU A 37 25.99 22.96 -0.56
N GLN A 38 26.71 23.22 -1.66
CA GLN A 38 27.42 22.20 -2.42
C GLN A 38 28.69 21.73 -1.68
N THR A 39 29.44 22.61 -1.04
CA THR A 39 30.61 22.24 -0.21
C THR A 39 30.18 21.51 1.06
N VAL A 40 29.10 21.96 1.72
CA VAL A 40 28.48 21.27 2.86
C VAL A 40 27.98 19.89 2.41
N ARG A 41 27.31 19.78 1.25
CA ARG A 41 26.87 18.50 0.67
C ARG A 41 28.05 17.56 0.40
N SER A 42 29.12 18.05 -0.20
CA SER A 42 30.33 17.26 -0.48
C SER A 42 31.03 16.82 0.80
N PHE A 43 31.13 17.70 1.80
CA PHE A 43 31.71 17.39 3.11
C PHE A 43 30.87 16.37 3.89
N TRP A 44 29.54 16.52 3.88
CA TRP A 44 28.60 15.54 4.43
C TRP A 44 28.65 14.21 3.67
N GLN A 45 28.82 14.20 2.34
CA GLN A 45 29.00 12.98 1.55
C GLN A 45 30.29 12.23 1.93
N VAL A 46 31.38 12.95 2.22
CA VAL A 46 32.64 12.34 2.70
C VAL A 46 32.50 11.79 4.11
N LEU A 47 31.89 12.53 5.03
CA LEU A 47 31.59 12.06 6.39
C LEU A 47 30.65 10.85 6.39
N MET A 48 29.63 10.85 5.53
CA MET A 48 28.68 9.75 5.42
C MET A 48 29.28 8.51 4.73
N LYS A 49 30.17 8.66 3.75
CA LYS A 49 30.98 7.54 3.23
C LYS A 49 31.86 6.90 4.30
N LYS A 50 32.34 7.68 5.28
CA LYS A 50 33.07 7.18 6.45
C LYS A 50 32.15 6.45 7.44
N SER A 51 30.93 6.95 7.65
CA SER A 51 29.92 6.32 8.52
C SER A 51 29.40 4.99 7.96
N LEU A 52 29.25 4.85 6.63
CA LEU A 52 28.80 3.61 5.99
C LEU A 52 29.77 2.43 6.19
N LYS A 53 31.02 2.68 6.58
CA LYS A 53 32.02 1.62 6.86
C LYS A 53 31.89 1.02 8.26
N ASN A 54 31.22 1.70 9.19
CA ASN A 54 30.94 1.18 10.51
C ASN A 54 29.51 0.65 10.49
N ASN A 55 29.32 -0.66 10.38
CA ASN A 55 28.02 -1.26 10.61
C ASN A 55 27.78 -1.21 12.14
N PRO A 56 26.95 -0.30 12.67
CA PRO A 56 26.77 -0.20 14.11
C PRO A 56 26.18 -1.52 14.63
N GLU A 57 26.55 -1.93 15.85
CA GLU A 57 26.03 -3.18 16.45
C GLU A 57 24.49 -3.20 16.51
N ARG A 58 23.85 -2.03 16.61
CA ARG A 58 22.38 -1.86 16.64
C ARG A 58 21.94 -0.74 15.69
N PRO A 59 21.80 -1.02 14.39
CA PRO A 59 21.44 0.00 13.41
C PRO A 59 20.01 0.49 13.61
N ARG A 60 19.80 1.79 13.40
CA ARG A 60 18.49 2.45 13.46
C ARG A 60 17.96 2.62 12.04
N VAL A 61 16.94 1.84 11.71
CA VAL A 61 16.38 1.76 10.35
C VAL A 61 15.03 2.45 10.33
N LEU A 62 14.91 3.50 9.51
CA LEU A 62 13.64 4.15 9.21
C LEU A 62 12.98 3.49 7.99
N ILE A 63 11.71 3.15 8.14
CA ILE A 63 10.89 2.62 7.05
C ILE A 63 9.74 3.60 6.82
N VAL A 64 9.65 4.11 5.60
CA VAL A 64 8.55 5.00 5.18
C VAL A 64 7.55 4.18 4.38
N LYS A 65 6.30 4.10 4.86
CA LYS A 65 5.21 3.39 4.18
C LYS A 65 3.87 4.04 4.49
N LEU A 66 3.41 4.92 3.60
CA LEU A 66 2.18 5.70 3.81
C LEU A 66 0.93 5.10 3.13
N ASP A 67 1.12 4.17 2.17
CA ASP A 67 0.01 3.64 1.38
C ASP A 67 -0.91 2.67 2.16
N HIS A 68 -1.96 2.19 1.49
CA HIS A 68 -3.04 1.42 2.09
C HIS A 68 -2.66 -0.03 2.44
N LEU A 69 -3.56 -0.74 3.12
CA LEU A 69 -3.37 -2.12 3.61
C LEU A 69 -2.84 -3.10 2.55
N GLY A 70 -3.42 -3.12 1.34
CA GLY A 70 -2.99 -4.04 0.29
C GLY A 70 -1.54 -3.83 -0.13
N ASP A 71 -1.15 -2.57 -0.33
CA ASP A 71 0.22 -2.16 -0.62
C ASP A 71 1.16 -2.53 0.51
N PHE A 72 0.72 -2.36 1.76
CA PHE A 72 1.50 -2.73 2.93
C PHE A 72 1.78 -4.24 2.95
N ILE A 73 0.76 -5.07 2.71
CA ILE A 73 0.90 -6.54 2.69
C ILE A 73 1.92 -6.99 1.63
N LEU A 74 1.91 -6.36 0.45
CA LEU A 74 2.89 -6.66 -0.61
C LEU A 74 4.34 -6.34 -0.22
N THR A 75 4.57 -5.54 0.82
CA THR A 75 5.91 -5.21 1.33
C THR A 75 6.40 -6.11 2.47
N LEU A 76 5.55 -7.01 3.00
CA LEU A 76 5.95 -7.89 4.11
C LEU A 76 7.22 -8.71 3.81
N PRO A 77 7.43 -9.28 2.61
CA PRO A 77 8.69 -9.97 2.32
C PRO A 77 9.94 -9.09 2.45
N ALA A 78 9.83 -7.80 2.12
CA ALA A 78 10.93 -6.85 2.28
C ALA A 78 11.15 -6.50 3.76
N LEU A 79 10.06 -6.30 4.53
CA LEU A 79 10.13 -6.06 5.98
C LEU A 79 10.78 -7.24 6.71
N GLU A 80 10.40 -8.46 6.33
CA GLU A 80 11.03 -9.69 6.80
C GLU A 80 12.52 -9.75 6.47
N ALA A 81 12.91 -9.38 5.26
CA ALA A 81 14.31 -9.35 4.85
C ALA A 81 15.11 -8.32 5.66
N ILE A 82 14.54 -7.13 5.87
CA ILE A 82 15.15 -6.06 6.69
C ILE A 82 15.34 -6.53 8.13
N ARG A 83 14.30 -7.13 8.76
CA ARG A 83 14.40 -7.61 10.15
C ARG A 83 15.41 -8.75 10.29
N ARG A 84 15.53 -9.65 9.31
CA ARG A 84 16.58 -10.69 9.30
C ARG A 84 17.98 -10.12 9.10
N HIS A 85 18.12 -9.10 8.26
CA HIS A 85 19.41 -8.46 8.00
C HIS A 85 19.88 -7.60 9.19
N TYR A 86 18.93 -7.00 9.92
CA TYR A 86 19.18 -6.20 11.12
C TYR A 86 18.48 -6.80 12.35
N PRO A 87 18.91 -7.97 12.84
CA PRO A 87 18.22 -8.69 13.92
C PRO A 87 18.21 -7.90 15.24
N GLN A 88 19.29 -7.18 15.54
CA GLN A 88 19.39 -6.28 16.70
C GLN A 88 19.11 -4.81 16.37
N GLY A 89 18.72 -4.53 15.12
CA GLY A 89 18.42 -3.18 14.67
C GLY A 89 17.09 -2.69 15.23
N ARG A 90 17.01 -1.38 15.45
CA ARG A 90 15.77 -0.70 15.84
C ARG A 90 15.05 -0.23 14.57
N LEU A 91 13.92 -0.86 14.24
CA LEU A 91 13.10 -0.52 13.08
C LEU A 91 12.01 0.46 13.51
N THR A 92 12.03 1.64 12.91
CA THR A 92 10.99 2.67 13.09
C THR A 92 10.17 2.79 11.82
N LEU A 93 8.85 2.66 11.93
CA LEU A 93 7.92 2.87 10.81
C LEU A 93 7.34 4.28 10.85
N ILE A 94 7.27 4.96 9.71
CA ILE A 94 6.32 6.06 9.49
C ILE A 94 5.18 5.54 8.64
N THR A 95 3.94 5.67 9.14
CA THR A 95 2.76 5.25 8.40
C THR A 95 1.55 6.15 8.63
N GLY A 96 0.59 6.08 7.72
CA GLY A 96 -0.69 6.78 7.81
C GLY A 96 -1.64 6.11 8.82
N HIS A 97 -2.62 6.86 9.29
CA HIS A 97 -3.62 6.38 10.28
C HIS A 97 -4.40 5.14 9.80
N HIS A 98 -4.57 4.97 8.49
CA HIS A 98 -5.28 3.81 7.91
C HIS A 98 -4.54 2.48 8.09
N ALA A 99 -3.22 2.52 8.24
CA ALA A 99 -2.40 1.34 8.47
C ALA A 99 -2.07 1.13 9.96
N GLU A 100 -2.57 1.98 10.86
CA GLU A 100 -2.26 1.91 12.29
C GLU A 100 -2.62 0.57 12.94
N PRO A 101 -3.86 0.06 12.82
CA PRO A 101 -4.22 -1.23 13.43
C PRO A 101 -3.41 -2.39 12.88
N TRP A 102 -2.93 -2.26 11.64
CA TRP A 102 -2.13 -3.27 10.98
C TRP A 102 -0.66 -3.24 11.42
N ALA A 103 -0.07 -2.05 11.45
CA ALA A 103 1.35 -1.87 11.74
C ALA A 103 1.71 -2.31 13.16
N SER A 104 0.82 -2.09 14.13
CA SER A 104 1.01 -2.54 15.52
C SER A 104 0.88 -4.06 15.66
N TRP A 105 0.10 -4.71 14.79
CA TRP A 105 -0.21 -6.13 14.87
C TRP A 105 0.90 -7.03 14.32
N ILE A 106 1.63 -6.61 13.29
CA ILE A 106 2.65 -7.46 12.64
C ILE A 106 4.01 -7.51 13.37
N PHE A 107 4.15 -6.82 14.51
CA PHE A 107 5.32 -6.83 15.42
C PHE A 107 6.72 -6.71 14.77
N PHE A 108 6.82 -6.12 13.58
CA PHE A 108 8.13 -5.89 12.93
C PHE A 108 8.86 -4.66 13.45
N PHE A 109 8.15 -3.73 14.08
CA PHE A 109 8.66 -2.40 14.38
C PHE A 109 8.81 -2.18 15.88
N ASP A 110 9.94 -1.61 16.27
CA ASP A 110 10.21 -1.22 17.66
C ASP A 110 9.54 0.12 18.00
N GLU A 111 9.24 0.93 16.98
CA GLU A 111 8.59 2.23 17.11
C GLU A 111 7.74 2.52 15.88
N ILE A 112 6.53 3.04 16.08
CA ILE A 112 5.64 3.45 14.99
C ILE A 112 5.32 4.94 15.16
N LEU A 113 5.65 5.71 14.13
CA LEU A 113 5.38 7.13 14.02
C LEU A 113 4.17 7.34 13.13
N TYR A 114 3.01 7.48 13.75
CA TYR A 114 1.79 7.80 13.03
C TYR A 114 1.82 9.25 12.54
N TRP A 115 1.61 9.40 11.24
CA TRP A 115 1.39 10.68 10.62
C TRP A 115 -0.03 10.74 10.09
N LYS A 116 -0.84 11.64 10.65
CA LYS A 116 -2.17 11.95 10.11
C LYS A 116 -1.95 12.73 8.81
N ASP A 117 -1.70 11.97 7.76
CA ASP A 117 -1.30 12.46 6.46
C ASP A 117 -2.50 13.11 5.74
N PRO A 118 -2.40 14.38 5.35
CA PRO A 118 -3.43 15.05 4.58
C PRO A 118 -3.40 14.77 3.06
N PHE A 119 -2.50 13.92 2.56
CA PHE A 119 -2.27 13.66 1.13
C PHE A 119 -2.81 12.30 0.64
N PHE A 120 -2.98 11.30 1.51
CA PHE A 120 -3.43 9.95 1.15
C PHE A 120 -4.80 9.57 1.73
N ASP A 121 -5.42 10.49 2.48
CA ASP A 121 -6.77 10.31 3.01
C ASP A 121 -7.80 10.50 1.88
N ARG A 122 -8.42 9.41 1.45
CA ARG A 122 -9.43 9.39 0.38
C ARG A 122 -10.77 9.98 0.79
N ASN A 123 -11.01 10.17 2.08
CA ASN A 123 -12.27 10.69 2.62
C ASN A 123 -12.23 12.22 2.88
N GLN A 124 -11.19 12.92 2.43
CA GLN A 124 -10.91 14.29 2.85
C GLN A 124 -11.62 15.40 2.02
N ASP A 125 -12.79 15.11 1.47
CA ASP A 125 -13.64 16.11 0.80
C ASP A 125 -14.79 16.67 1.65
N GLN A 126 -14.91 16.33 2.95
CA GLN A 126 -16.08 16.79 3.76
C GLN A 126 -15.80 17.45 5.13
N GLY A 127 -14.61 17.99 5.43
CA GLY A 127 -14.48 18.73 6.69
C GLY A 127 -13.18 19.48 6.94
N THR A 128 -13.28 20.81 6.97
CA THR A 128 -12.36 21.76 7.63
C THR A 128 -10.88 21.66 7.22
N ARG A 129 -10.54 22.25 6.07
CA ARG A 129 -9.16 22.62 5.75
C ARG A 129 -8.72 23.74 6.69
N VAL A 130 -7.97 23.43 7.75
CA VAL A 130 -7.25 24.46 8.52
C VAL A 130 -6.06 24.94 7.68
N PRO A 131 -6.01 26.22 7.27
CA PRO A 131 -4.85 26.75 6.55
C PRO A 131 -3.58 26.57 7.39
N GLY A 132 -2.53 25.99 6.80
CA GLY A 132 -1.24 25.77 7.49
C GLY A 132 -1.13 24.48 8.33
N GLY A 133 -2.22 23.75 8.57
CA GLY A 133 -2.19 22.50 9.35
C GLY A 133 -1.27 21.41 8.75
N ARG A 134 -1.19 21.34 7.41
CA ARG A 134 -0.31 20.40 6.69
C ARG A 134 1.17 20.70 6.92
N MET A 135 1.55 21.98 6.83
CA MET A 135 2.93 22.43 7.04
C MET A 135 3.33 22.22 8.50
N LEU A 136 2.45 22.54 9.45
CA LEU A 136 2.70 22.30 10.87
C LEU A 136 2.84 20.80 11.19
N ALA A 137 1.99 19.95 10.61
CA ALA A 137 2.09 18.49 10.76
C ALA A 137 3.41 17.95 10.19
N LEU A 138 3.84 18.44 9.03
CA LEU A 138 5.13 18.10 8.44
C LEU A 138 6.28 18.59 9.35
N LEU A 139 6.27 19.86 9.77
CA LEU A 139 7.30 20.42 10.67
C LEU A 139 7.42 19.62 11.98
N ARG A 140 6.30 19.26 12.61
CA ARG A 140 6.28 18.42 13.82
C ARG A 140 6.90 17.05 13.58
N LEU A 141 6.58 16.41 12.45
CA LEU A 141 7.17 15.13 12.07
C LEU A 141 8.67 15.29 11.78
N THR A 142 9.08 16.32 11.03
CA THR A 142 10.47 16.65 10.76
C THR A 142 11.26 16.86 12.04
N CYS A 143 10.71 17.60 13.01
CA CYS A 143 11.33 17.73 14.33
C CYS A 143 11.51 16.34 14.95
N ARG A 144 10.44 15.53 15.04
CA ARG A 144 10.54 14.16 15.59
C ARG A 144 11.62 13.32 14.89
N LEU A 145 11.76 13.42 13.57
CA LEU A 145 12.81 12.72 12.82
C LEU A 145 14.21 13.29 13.08
N ALA A 146 14.35 14.62 13.12
CA ALA A 146 15.64 15.29 13.31
C ALA A 146 16.29 15.02 14.68
N TRP A 147 15.50 14.69 15.71
CA TRP A 147 16.00 14.29 17.03
C TRP A 147 16.43 12.82 17.11
N ARG A 148 16.29 12.04 16.04
CA ARG A 148 16.62 10.61 15.99
C ARG A 148 17.76 10.37 15.00
N PRO A 149 18.90 9.81 15.42
CA PRO A 149 19.88 9.32 14.47
C PRO A 149 19.33 8.08 13.77
N PHE A 150 19.29 8.09 12.44
CA PHE A 150 19.02 6.92 11.62
C PHE A 150 20.26 6.59 10.81
N ASP A 151 20.56 5.31 10.66
CA ASP A 151 21.69 4.82 9.84
C ASP A 151 21.22 4.52 8.43
N VAL A 152 19.97 4.02 8.31
CA VAL A 152 19.34 3.66 7.05
C VAL A 152 17.92 4.21 7.05
N ALA A 153 17.48 4.77 5.92
CA ALA A 153 16.10 5.09 5.65
C ALA A 153 15.68 4.50 4.30
N VAL A 154 14.55 3.80 4.27
CA VAL A 154 14.01 3.17 3.06
C VAL A 154 12.55 3.54 2.85
N ASP A 155 12.21 3.96 1.64
CA ASP A 155 10.84 4.14 1.20
C ASP A 155 10.31 2.87 0.53
N LEU A 156 9.47 2.13 1.26
CA LEU A 156 8.85 0.91 0.76
C LEU A 156 7.49 1.17 0.07
N SER A 157 7.09 2.43 -0.09
CA SER A 157 5.83 2.78 -0.76
C SER A 157 5.77 2.21 -2.19
N SER A 158 4.57 1.83 -2.62
CA SER A 158 4.33 1.19 -3.92
C SER A 158 4.39 2.20 -5.07
N GLY A 159 4.24 3.48 -4.76
CA GLY A 159 4.37 4.62 -5.66
C GLY A 159 5.58 5.50 -5.34
N SER A 160 6.10 6.21 -6.35
CA SER A 160 7.07 7.29 -6.15
C SER A 160 6.32 8.58 -5.79
N HIS A 161 6.19 8.86 -4.49
CA HIS A 161 5.57 10.08 -3.99
C HIS A 161 6.64 11.04 -3.47
N TRP A 162 6.61 12.30 -3.92
CA TRP A 162 7.60 13.30 -3.47
C TRP A 162 7.63 13.46 -1.95
N ILE A 163 6.48 13.26 -1.27
CA ILE A 163 6.36 13.38 0.18
C ILE A 163 7.06 12.24 0.92
N THR A 164 6.99 10.99 0.43
CA THR A 164 7.68 9.84 1.05
C THR A 164 9.19 9.97 0.87
N LEU A 165 9.64 10.44 -0.30
CA LEU A 165 11.05 10.77 -0.56
C LEU A 165 11.54 11.94 0.30
N LEU A 166 10.71 12.96 0.51
CA LEU A 166 11.02 14.07 1.40
C LEU A 166 11.18 13.59 2.84
N LEU A 167 10.29 12.75 3.36
CA LEU A 167 10.42 12.17 4.71
C LEU A 167 11.70 11.32 4.84
N THR A 168 12.01 10.54 3.81
CA THR A 168 13.25 9.76 3.73
C THR A 168 14.48 10.66 3.76
N TYR A 169 14.46 11.79 3.05
CA TYR A 169 15.52 12.80 3.09
C TYR A 169 15.65 13.48 4.47
N LEU A 170 14.53 13.87 5.06
CA LEU A 170 14.46 14.55 6.37
C LEU A 170 14.86 13.66 7.55
N SER A 171 14.92 12.34 7.36
CA SER A 171 15.53 11.41 8.32
C SER A 171 17.02 11.67 8.56
N ARG A 172 17.70 12.31 7.58
CA ARG A 172 19.15 12.54 7.56
C ARG A 172 19.98 11.26 7.66
N ALA A 173 19.39 10.08 7.42
CA ALA A 173 20.12 8.82 7.40
C ALA A 173 21.20 8.84 6.31
N PRO A 174 22.42 8.33 6.53
CA PRO A 174 23.46 8.30 5.52
C PRO A 174 23.13 7.41 4.33
N LEU A 175 22.40 6.31 4.54
CA LEU A 175 21.84 5.49 3.47
C LEU A 175 20.35 5.80 3.32
N ARG A 176 19.94 6.33 2.17
CA ARG A 176 18.55 6.65 1.81
C ARG A 176 18.18 5.98 0.51
N ILE A 177 17.19 5.10 0.57
CA ILE A 177 16.77 4.24 -0.54
C ILE A 177 15.30 4.51 -0.84
N GLY A 178 14.96 4.55 -2.13
CA GLY A 178 13.59 4.76 -2.58
C GLY A 178 13.52 4.78 -4.10
N ASP A 179 12.31 4.73 -4.63
CA ASP A 179 12.09 4.79 -6.07
C ASP A 179 12.02 6.24 -6.56
N ALA A 180 12.80 6.59 -7.58
CA ALA A 180 12.78 7.91 -8.21
C ALA A 180 12.13 7.84 -9.60
N ARG A 181 11.27 8.82 -9.93
CA ARG A 181 10.50 8.84 -11.18
C ARG A 181 10.76 10.05 -12.06
N ARG A 182 10.95 11.23 -11.48
CA ARG A 182 11.02 12.53 -12.19
C ARG A 182 12.17 13.40 -11.69
N GLY A 183 13.31 12.79 -11.44
CA GLY A 183 14.53 13.50 -11.03
C GLY A 183 14.64 13.75 -9.52
N GLU A 184 13.73 13.24 -8.68
CA GLU A 184 13.79 13.36 -7.22
C GLU A 184 14.91 12.52 -6.58
N GLY A 185 15.69 11.78 -7.39
CA GLY A 185 16.79 10.94 -6.92
C GLY A 185 17.86 11.70 -6.11
N PHE A 186 17.95 13.04 -6.23
CA PHE A 186 18.86 13.84 -5.41
C PHE A 186 18.54 13.81 -3.90
N LEU A 187 17.30 13.46 -3.52
CA LEU A 187 16.88 13.27 -2.13
C LEU A 187 17.40 11.95 -1.53
N LEU A 188 17.77 11.01 -2.39
CA LEU A 188 18.22 9.67 -2.03
C LEU A 188 19.75 9.56 -2.18
N THR A 189 20.36 8.60 -1.48
CA THR A 189 21.75 8.23 -1.74
C THR A 189 21.85 7.05 -2.69
N GLN A 190 20.84 6.18 -2.67
CA GLN A 190 20.68 5.09 -3.61
C GLN A 190 19.25 5.11 -4.15
N ALA A 191 19.08 5.71 -5.32
CA ALA A 191 17.80 5.73 -6.01
C ALA A 191 17.64 4.45 -6.83
N THR A 192 16.43 3.88 -6.82
CA THR A 192 16.01 2.84 -7.75
C THR A 192 15.08 3.43 -8.81
N ASP A 193 15.12 2.87 -10.02
CA ASP A 193 14.25 3.34 -11.10
C ASP A 193 12.81 2.90 -10.87
N PHE A 194 11.90 3.88 -10.92
CA PHE A 194 10.46 3.64 -10.84
C PHE A 194 9.87 3.40 -12.23
N ASP A 195 9.25 2.23 -12.42
CA ASP A 195 8.47 1.91 -13.61
C ASP A 195 7.09 1.38 -13.22
N ASP A 196 6.03 2.02 -13.69
CA ASP A 196 4.63 1.67 -13.44
C ASP A 196 4.25 0.26 -13.92
N SER A 197 5.02 -0.31 -14.86
CA SER A 197 4.79 -1.65 -15.39
C SER A 197 5.47 -2.77 -14.60
N THR A 198 6.47 -2.43 -13.78
CA THR A 198 7.22 -3.39 -12.99
C THR A 198 6.35 -3.90 -11.82
N PRO A 199 6.25 -5.22 -11.58
CA PRO A 199 5.54 -5.78 -10.43
C PRO A 199 6.02 -5.22 -9.09
N VAL A 200 5.10 -5.01 -8.14
CA VAL A 200 5.44 -4.42 -6.84
C VAL A 200 6.54 -5.21 -6.14
N LEU A 201 6.49 -6.55 -6.15
CA LEU A 201 7.51 -7.40 -5.55
C LEU A 201 8.91 -7.13 -6.12
N ASP A 202 9.01 -6.94 -7.44
CA ASP A 202 10.30 -6.69 -8.09
C ASP A 202 10.86 -5.30 -7.75
N ARG A 203 9.99 -4.30 -7.56
CA ARG A 203 10.40 -3.00 -7.01
C ARG A 203 10.97 -3.14 -5.61
N GLN A 204 10.32 -3.96 -4.77
CA GLN A 204 10.85 -4.25 -3.43
C GLN A 204 12.20 -4.99 -3.49
N ARG A 205 12.38 -5.95 -4.41
CA ARG A 205 13.68 -6.62 -4.62
C ARG A 205 14.78 -5.64 -4.99
N ARG A 206 14.53 -4.67 -5.90
CA ARG A 206 15.50 -3.64 -6.26
C ARG A 206 15.90 -2.78 -5.06
N LYS A 207 14.92 -2.37 -4.24
CA LYS A 207 15.18 -1.59 -3.02
C LYS A 207 15.98 -2.39 -1.98
N MET A 208 15.72 -3.69 -1.84
CA MET A 208 16.50 -4.56 -0.97
C MET A 208 17.94 -4.74 -1.48
N ALA A 209 18.13 -4.92 -2.79
CA ALA A 209 19.46 -4.99 -3.38
C ALA A 209 20.27 -3.70 -3.16
N ALA A 210 19.65 -2.52 -3.31
CA ALA A 210 20.24 -1.23 -2.98
C ALA A 210 20.59 -1.10 -1.47
N MET A 211 19.87 -1.80 -0.60
CA MET A 211 20.21 -1.89 0.82
C MET A 211 21.40 -2.81 1.11
N GLY A 212 21.85 -3.61 0.14
CA GLY A 212 22.84 -4.66 0.36
C GLY A 212 22.22 -6.00 0.83
N ILE A 213 20.91 -6.17 0.68
CA ILE A 213 20.19 -7.41 1.00
C ILE A 213 20.04 -8.22 -0.28
N ALA A 214 20.77 -9.34 -0.37
CA ALA A 214 20.91 -10.11 -1.62
C ALA A 214 19.63 -10.84 -2.08
N ALA A 215 18.74 -11.21 -1.15
CA ALA A 215 17.51 -11.93 -1.48
C ALA A 215 16.39 -11.60 -0.49
N LEU A 216 15.15 -11.60 -0.99
CA LEU A 216 13.97 -11.68 -0.13
C LEU A 216 13.89 -13.08 0.47
N SER A 217 13.47 -13.16 1.72
CA SER A 217 13.32 -14.43 2.44
C SER A 217 12.24 -15.34 1.85
N THR A 218 11.20 -14.74 1.29
CA THR A 218 10.10 -15.40 0.61
C THR A 218 9.63 -14.54 -0.56
N ASP A 219 9.04 -15.19 -1.57
CA ASP A 219 8.39 -14.47 -2.69
C ASP A 219 6.93 -14.14 -2.40
N PHE A 220 6.44 -14.50 -1.21
CA PHE A 220 5.07 -14.26 -0.79
C PHE A 220 5.00 -13.83 0.67
N PRO A 221 4.11 -12.87 1.00
CA PRO A 221 3.85 -12.42 2.35
C PRO A 221 3.29 -13.55 3.19
N ARG A 222 3.71 -13.61 4.46
CA ARG A 222 3.11 -14.47 5.46
C ARG A 222 2.59 -13.63 6.60
N VAL A 223 1.34 -13.89 6.96
CA VAL A 223 0.69 -13.26 8.11
C VAL A 223 0.42 -14.35 9.12
N HIS A 224 0.98 -14.19 10.32
CA HIS A 224 0.82 -15.14 11.41
C HIS A 224 -0.19 -14.60 12.41
N LEU A 225 -1.26 -15.34 12.62
CA LEU A 225 -2.26 -15.06 13.66
C LEU A 225 -1.87 -15.77 14.95
N ALA A 226 -2.02 -15.09 16.08
CA ALA A 226 -1.88 -15.71 17.39
C ALA A 226 -3.04 -16.71 17.62
N LYS A 227 -2.80 -17.75 18.42
CA LYS A 227 -3.82 -18.79 18.66
C LYS A 227 -5.07 -18.26 19.39
N CYS A 228 -4.91 -17.30 20.30
CA CYS A 228 -6.01 -16.68 21.04
C CYS A 228 -6.96 -15.89 20.13
N ASP A 229 -6.40 -15.18 19.15
CA ASP A 229 -7.12 -14.43 18.12
C ASP A 229 -8.05 -15.35 17.32
N CYS A 230 -7.55 -16.50 16.90
CA CYS A 230 -8.34 -17.49 16.17
C CYS A 230 -9.53 -18.05 16.97
N LEU A 231 -9.49 -18.07 18.31
CA LEU A 231 -10.61 -18.55 19.13
C LEU A 231 -11.73 -17.50 19.22
N SER A 232 -11.36 -16.23 19.40
CA SER A 232 -12.31 -15.12 19.48
C SER A 232 -13.20 -15.03 18.23
N ALA A 233 -12.58 -15.02 17.04
CA ALA A 233 -13.34 -14.96 15.80
C ALA A 233 -14.24 -16.18 15.56
N ARG A 234 -13.85 -17.37 16.02
CA ARG A 234 -14.68 -18.58 15.89
C ARG A 234 -15.91 -18.50 16.78
N ASP A 235 -15.77 -18.00 18.01
CA ASP A 235 -16.91 -17.80 18.90
C ASP A 235 -17.87 -16.74 18.34
N ASP A 236 -17.34 -15.67 17.77
CA ASP A 236 -18.13 -14.61 17.14
C ASP A 236 -18.88 -15.14 15.88
N LEU A 237 -18.21 -15.94 15.05
CA LEU A 237 -18.83 -16.63 13.91
C LEU A 237 -19.94 -17.59 14.36
N ARG A 238 -19.71 -18.40 15.40
CA ARG A 238 -20.70 -19.32 15.96
C ARG A 238 -21.91 -18.58 16.52
N HIS A 239 -21.68 -17.47 17.22
CA HIS A 239 -22.76 -16.61 17.73
C HIS A 239 -23.64 -16.08 16.59
N HIS A 240 -23.04 -15.80 15.43
CA HIS A 240 -23.76 -15.39 14.22
C HIS A 240 -24.35 -16.55 13.41
N GLY A 241 -24.25 -17.79 13.90
CA GLY A 241 -24.88 -18.98 13.31
C GLY A 241 -23.97 -19.81 12.40
N TRP A 242 -22.64 -19.67 12.49
CA TRP A 242 -21.72 -20.56 11.78
C TRP A 242 -21.72 -21.97 12.38
N ASP A 243 -21.98 -22.97 11.53
CA ASP A 243 -21.79 -24.39 11.79
C ASP A 243 -20.43 -24.83 11.21
N GLU A 244 -19.48 -25.14 12.08
CA GLU A 244 -18.12 -25.54 11.68
C GLU A 244 -18.07 -26.81 10.83
N ARG A 245 -19.15 -27.59 10.77
CA ARG A 245 -19.26 -28.76 9.89
C ARG A 245 -19.44 -28.36 8.43
N ARG A 246 -19.78 -27.09 8.16
CA ARG A 246 -20.00 -26.54 6.82
C ARG A 246 -18.81 -25.65 6.42
N PRO A 247 -18.38 -25.71 5.15
CA PRO A 247 -17.33 -24.82 4.66
C PRO A 247 -17.74 -23.35 4.81
N LEU A 248 -16.84 -22.52 5.33
CA LEU A 248 -17.03 -21.07 5.35
C LEU A 248 -16.42 -20.46 4.08
N MET A 249 -17.20 -19.71 3.31
CA MET A 249 -16.73 -19.03 2.10
C MET A 249 -16.89 -17.51 2.24
N GLY A 250 -15.79 -16.79 2.27
CA GLY A 250 -15.80 -15.33 2.45
C GLY A 250 -15.97 -14.57 1.15
N VAL A 251 -16.68 -13.44 1.20
CA VAL A 251 -16.94 -12.53 0.09
C VAL A 251 -16.63 -11.10 0.52
N HIS A 252 -15.81 -10.41 -0.27
CA HIS A 252 -15.49 -8.99 -0.13
C HIS A 252 -15.60 -8.29 -1.49
N ALA A 253 -16.75 -7.67 -1.76
CA ALA A 253 -17.12 -7.25 -3.11
C ALA A 253 -16.86 -5.78 -3.44
N ARG A 254 -16.28 -5.01 -2.50
CA ARG A 254 -15.98 -3.59 -2.67
C ARG A 254 -14.53 -3.23 -2.41
N ALA A 255 -14.12 -2.08 -2.91
CA ALA A 255 -12.81 -1.49 -2.64
C ALA A 255 -12.95 -0.02 -2.27
N GLY A 256 -11.85 0.60 -1.79
CA GLY A 256 -11.78 2.05 -1.60
C GLY A 256 -11.79 2.87 -2.89
N CYS A 257 -12.06 2.25 -4.05
CA CYS A 257 -12.26 2.87 -5.36
C CYS A 257 -13.48 2.19 -6.01
N PRO A 258 -14.63 2.89 -6.14
CA PRO A 258 -15.85 2.30 -6.71
C PRO A 258 -15.70 1.69 -8.11
N SER A 259 -14.70 2.13 -8.90
CA SER A 259 -14.34 1.53 -10.19
C SER A 259 -13.82 0.08 -10.11
N LYS A 260 -13.69 -0.47 -8.90
CA LYS A 260 -13.30 -1.87 -8.67
C LYS A 260 -14.43 -2.71 -8.09
N ASP A 261 -15.54 -2.07 -7.71
CA ASP A 261 -16.67 -2.75 -7.10
C ASP A 261 -17.33 -3.68 -8.12
N TRP A 262 -17.70 -4.88 -7.67
CA TRP A 262 -18.48 -5.80 -8.51
C TRP A 262 -19.98 -5.52 -8.36
N ASN A 263 -20.79 -6.04 -9.28
CA ASN A 263 -22.23 -5.79 -9.29
C ASN A 263 -22.91 -6.41 -8.04
N PRO A 264 -23.63 -5.64 -7.21
CA PRO A 264 -24.21 -6.14 -5.96
C PRO A 264 -25.21 -7.28 -6.19
N GLU A 265 -26.01 -7.22 -7.26
CA GLU A 265 -26.98 -8.28 -7.58
C GLU A 265 -26.27 -9.59 -7.92
N LYS A 266 -25.16 -9.52 -8.68
CA LYS A 266 -24.34 -10.70 -8.98
C LYS A 266 -23.71 -11.30 -7.74
N VAL A 267 -23.23 -10.46 -6.82
CA VAL A 267 -22.62 -10.91 -5.56
C VAL A 267 -23.69 -11.59 -4.67
N GLY A 268 -24.90 -11.05 -4.65
CA GLY A 268 -26.06 -11.66 -3.98
C GLY A 268 -26.38 -13.06 -4.54
N ARG A 269 -26.56 -13.17 -5.86
CA ARG A 269 -26.82 -14.44 -6.54
C ARG A 269 -25.67 -15.44 -6.38
N LEU A 270 -24.42 -14.97 -6.42
CA LEU A 270 -23.24 -15.80 -6.15
C LEU A 270 -23.33 -16.41 -4.74
N SER A 271 -23.74 -15.64 -3.73
CA SER A 271 -23.87 -16.13 -2.35
C SER A 271 -24.87 -17.29 -2.24
N ASP A 272 -26.01 -17.20 -2.94
CA ASP A 272 -26.97 -18.29 -3.02
C ASP A 272 -26.37 -19.52 -3.71
N HIS A 273 -25.68 -19.33 -4.84
CA HIS A 273 -25.03 -20.44 -5.54
C HIS A 273 -24.00 -21.15 -4.67
N LEU A 274 -23.17 -20.39 -3.92
CA LEU A 274 -22.18 -20.98 -3.03
C LEU A 274 -22.85 -21.80 -1.92
N THR A 275 -23.91 -21.25 -1.32
CA THR A 275 -24.67 -21.91 -0.25
C THR A 275 -25.36 -23.18 -0.73
N LEU A 276 -26.06 -23.12 -1.87
CA LEU A 276 -26.86 -24.24 -2.38
C LEU A 276 -25.99 -25.34 -3.00
N LYS A 277 -24.95 -24.97 -3.76
CA LYS A 277 -24.12 -25.93 -4.50
C LYS A 277 -23.05 -26.59 -3.61
N TYR A 278 -22.39 -25.82 -2.75
CA TYR A 278 -21.29 -26.32 -1.93
C TYR A 278 -21.69 -26.56 -0.48
N LYS A 279 -22.98 -26.39 -0.14
CA LYS A 279 -23.50 -26.45 1.24
C LYS A 279 -22.72 -25.50 2.18
N ALA A 280 -22.06 -24.48 1.62
CA ALA A 280 -21.23 -23.55 2.36
C ALA A 280 -22.08 -22.57 3.18
N GLN A 281 -21.46 -21.94 4.17
CA GLN A 281 -21.96 -20.70 4.77
C GLN A 281 -21.15 -19.54 4.23
N VAL A 282 -21.85 -18.52 3.73
CA VAL A 282 -21.20 -17.37 3.10
C VAL A 282 -21.00 -16.29 4.14
N LEU A 283 -19.75 -15.83 4.29
CA LEU A 283 -19.35 -14.72 5.13
C LEU A 283 -19.19 -13.46 4.29
N TRP A 284 -19.92 -12.41 4.64
CA TRP A 284 -19.77 -11.09 4.01
C TRP A 284 -18.92 -10.17 4.88
N THR A 285 -17.92 -9.55 4.28
CA THR A 285 -17.04 -8.57 4.93
C THR A 285 -17.07 -7.24 4.17
N GLY A 286 -16.78 -6.15 4.87
CA GLY A 286 -16.85 -4.81 4.31
C GLY A 286 -16.63 -3.75 5.37
N THR A 287 -16.50 -2.51 4.94
CA THR A 287 -16.42 -1.33 5.81
C THR A 287 -17.84 -0.84 6.19
N PRO A 288 -17.97 0.06 7.17
CA PRO A 288 -19.28 0.67 7.48
C PRO A 288 -19.93 1.37 6.28
N GLY A 289 -19.13 1.88 5.33
CA GLY A 289 -19.62 2.50 4.09
C GLY A 289 -20.25 1.52 3.09
N ASP A 290 -20.11 0.21 3.32
CA ASP A 290 -20.56 -0.85 2.41
C ASP A 290 -21.93 -1.43 2.79
N VAL A 291 -22.55 -0.92 3.85
CA VAL A 291 -23.86 -1.38 4.31
C VAL A 291 -24.93 -1.23 3.23
N SER A 292 -24.95 -0.09 2.50
CA SER A 292 -25.92 0.14 1.43
C SER A 292 -25.75 -0.84 0.26
N PHE A 293 -24.50 -1.18 -0.08
CA PHE A 293 -24.18 -2.18 -1.09
C PHE A 293 -24.65 -3.58 -0.68
N TYR A 294 -24.40 -3.97 0.58
CA TYR A 294 -24.90 -5.23 1.12
C TYR A 294 -26.43 -5.31 1.04
N GLN A 295 -27.15 -4.24 1.39
CA GLN A 295 -28.62 -4.23 1.30
C GLN A 295 -29.13 -4.36 -0.14
N GLN A 296 -28.43 -3.79 -1.13
CA GLN A 296 -28.77 -3.98 -2.54
C GLN A 296 -28.56 -5.44 -2.96
N ALA A 297 -27.42 -6.03 -2.61
CA ALA A 297 -27.11 -7.42 -2.90
C ALA A 297 -28.12 -8.38 -2.24
N LYS A 298 -28.51 -8.10 -1.00
CA LYS A 298 -29.48 -8.89 -0.21
C LYS A 298 -30.83 -9.05 -0.92
N ARG A 299 -31.27 -8.07 -1.71
CA ARG A 299 -32.52 -8.17 -2.50
C ARG A 299 -32.49 -9.29 -3.55
N SER A 300 -31.29 -9.69 -3.97
CA SER A 300 -31.08 -10.80 -4.91
C SER A 300 -30.74 -12.13 -4.24
N MET A 301 -30.74 -12.19 -2.90
CA MET A 301 -30.45 -13.41 -2.12
C MET A 301 -31.72 -14.11 -1.67
N ARG A 302 -31.68 -15.44 -1.68
CA ARG A 302 -32.67 -16.35 -1.09
C ARG A 302 -32.16 -17.00 0.18
N THR A 303 -30.84 -17.00 0.39
CA THR A 303 -30.16 -17.53 1.56
C THR A 303 -29.70 -16.41 2.49
N GLN A 304 -29.48 -16.74 3.76
CA GLN A 304 -29.03 -15.77 4.77
C GLN A 304 -27.53 -15.94 5.02
N PRO A 305 -26.66 -15.04 4.52
CA PRO A 305 -25.23 -15.08 4.84
C PRO A 305 -24.95 -14.57 6.26
N LEU A 306 -23.75 -14.90 6.76
CA LEU A 306 -23.15 -14.29 7.93
C LEU A 306 -22.69 -12.88 7.56
N ASN A 307 -23.30 -11.84 8.14
CA ASN A 307 -23.03 -10.46 7.77
C ASN A 307 -22.12 -9.76 8.79
N PHE A 308 -20.87 -9.52 8.40
CA PHE A 308 -19.86 -8.79 9.16
C PHE A 308 -19.50 -7.44 8.52
N VAL A 309 -20.29 -6.96 7.55
CA VAL A 309 -20.06 -5.66 6.91
C VAL A 309 -20.14 -4.53 7.95
N GLY A 310 -19.05 -3.78 8.07
CA GLY A 310 -18.91 -2.67 9.02
C GLY A 310 -18.76 -3.08 10.48
N ARG A 311 -18.55 -4.37 10.76
CA ARG A 311 -18.44 -4.92 12.13
C ARG A 311 -17.04 -5.34 12.52
N THR A 312 -16.06 -5.14 11.64
CA THR A 312 -14.71 -5.68 11.79
C THR A 312 -13.67 -4.60 11.61
N ASN A 313 -12.65 -4.59 12.47
CA ASN A 313 -11.39 -3.94 12.17
C ASN A 313 -10.49 -4.87 11.32
N VAL A 314 -9.27 -4.44 10.98
CA VAL A 314 -8.36 -5.21 10.12
C VAL A 314 -7.91 -6.53 10.77
N ARG A 315 -7.72 -6.55 12.08
CA ARG A 315 -7.36 -7.76 12.84
C ARG A 315 -8.51 -8.76 12.83
N ASP A 316 -9.71 -8.32 13.19
CA ASP A 316 -10.92 -9.18 13.18
C ASP A 316 -11.12 -9.75 11.76
N LEU A 317 -10.92 -8.93 10.73
CA LEU A 317 -11.01 -9.37 9.34
C LEU A 317 -10.00 -10.48 9.02
N ALA A 318 -8.74 -10.36 9.47
CA ALA A 318 -7.73 -11.40 9.27
C ALA A 318 -8.14 -12.72 9.93
N GLU A 319 -8.67 -12.67 11.16
CA GLU A 319 -9.13 -13.84 11.90
C GLU A 319 -10.35 -14.51 11.24
N LEU A 320 -11.31 -13.72 10.74
CA LEU A 320 -12.46 -14.23 10.00
C LEU A 320 -12.02 -14.88 8.67
N ILE A 321 -11.11 -14.23 7.92
CA ILE A 321 -10.57 -14.77 6.67
C ILE A 321 -9.84 -16.09 6.92
N ALA A 322 -9.09 -16.21 8.01
CA ALA A 322 -8.35 -17.43 8.33
C ALA A 322 -9.23 -18.67 8.56
N ASN A 323 -10.52 -18.48 8.86
CA ASN A 323 -11.50 -19.57 8.98
C ASN A 323 -12.17 -19.93 7.64
N CYS A 324 -11.94 -19.17 6.57
CA CYS A 324 -12.53 -19.43 5.26
C CYS A 324 -11.83 -20.60 4.54
N SER A 325 -12.62 -21.49 3.94
CA SER A 325 -12.14 -22.51 3.00
C SER A 325 -11.86 -21.94 1.60
N LEU A 326 -12.46 -20.80 1.29
CA LEU A 326 -12.27 -20.02 0.05
C LEU A 326 -12.62 -18.56 0.34
N PHE A 327 -11.85 -17.62 -0.19
CA PHE A 327 -12.15 -16.20 -0.14
C PHE A 327 -12.32 -15.65 -1.55
N ILE A 328 -13.36 -14.84 -1.78
CA ILE A 328 -13.66 -14.20 -3.06
C ILE A 328 -13.63 -12.70 -2.83
N SER A 329 -12.73 -11.99 -3.51
CA SER A 329 -12.54 -10.55 -3.30
C SER A 329 -12.31 -9.81 -4.60
N VAL A 330 -12.76 -8.56 -4.67
CA VAL A 330 -12.26 -7.61 -5.67
C VAL A 330 -10.83 -7.16 -5.34
N ASP A 331 -10.18 -6.42 -6.25
CA ASP A 331 -8.85 -5.81 -6.08
C ASP A 331 -8.82 -4.76 -4.93
N SER A 332 -8.72 -5.27 -3.69
CA SER A 332 -8.72 -4.51 -2.44
C SER A 332 -7.77 -5.12 -1.40
N GLY A 333 -7.51 -4.41 -0.30
CA GLY A 333 -6.63 -4.90 0.78
C GLY A 333 -6.97 -6.32 1.30
N PRO A 334 -8.25 -6.66 1.54
CA PRO A 334 -8.67 -8.00 1.94
C PRO A 334 -8.27 -9.13 0.98
N MET A 335 -8.17 -8.86 -0.33
CA MET A 335 -7.65 -9.83 -1.31
C MET A 335 -6.21 -10.21 -1.01
N HIS A 336 -5.35 -9.22 -0.75
CA HIS A 336 -3.95 -9.45 -0.38
C HIS A 336 -3.82 -10.13 0.98
N LEU A 337 -4.70 -9.79 1.92
CA LEU A 337 -4.72 -10.40 3.25
C LEU A 337 -5.04 -11.89 3.18
N ALA A 338 -6.07 -12.27 2.41
CA ALA A 338 -6.41 -13.68 2.20
C ALA A 338 -5.25 -14.47 1.57
N ALA A 339 -4.57 -13.88 0.58
CA ALA A 339 -3.40 -14.49 -0.03
C ALA A 339 -2.24 -14.68 0.96
N ALA A 340 -1.98 -13.68 1.82
CA ALA A 340 -0.92 -13.72 2.83
C ALA A 340 -1.22 -14.69 3.99
N LEU A 341 -2.50 -14.96 4.26
CA LEU A 341 -2.97 -15.98 5.19
C LEU A 341 -2.96 -17.40 4.58
N GLY A 342 -2.63 -17.54 3.28
CA GLY A 342 -2.62 -18.82 2.58
C GLY A 342 -4.00 -19.38 2.25
N ILE A 343 -5.05 -18.54 2.33
CA ILE A 343 -6.43 -18.94 2.04
C ILE A 343 -6.62 -19.02 0.52
N PRO A 344 -7.28 -20.09 0.00
CA PRO A 344 -7.62 -20.16 -1.41
C PRO A 344 -8.41 -18.93 -1.86
N LEU A 345 -7.99 -18.28 -2.94
CA LEU A 345 -8.48 -16.96 -3.33
C LEU A 345 -9.00 -16.90 -4.77
N VAL A 346 -10.23 -16.42 -4.97
CA VAL A 346 -10.69 -15.90 -6.26
C VAL A 346 -10.63 -14.38 -6.23
N GLY A 347 -9.72 -13.79 -7.01
CA GLY A 347 -9.53 -12.33 -7.09
C GLY A 347 -10.20 -11.76 -8.35
N LEU A 348 -11.01 -10.72 -8.20
CA LEU A 348 -11.68 -10.03 -9.30
C LEU A 348 -11.01 -8.68 -9.56
N PHE A 349 -10.42 -8.54 -10.74
CA PHE A 349 -9.75 -7.31 -11.16
C PHE A 349 -10.62 -6.54 -12.16
N SER A 350 -10.85 -5.27 -11.87
CA SER A 350 -11.41 -4.33 -12.85
C SER A 350 -10.36 -3.90 -13.86
N GLY A 351 -10.78 -3.13 -14.85
CA GLY A 351 -9.89 -2.44 -15.80
C GLY A 351 -9.10 -1.27 -15.19
N THR A 352 -9.24 -0.99 -13.89
CA THR A 352 -8.56 0.14 -13.24
C THR A 352 -7.06 -0.09 -13.15
N ASN A 353 -6.66 -1.28 -12.71
CA ASN A 353 -5.28 -1.62 -12.41
C ASN A 353 -4.74 -2.70 -13.35
N ARG A 354 -3.42 -2.69 -13.57
CA ARG A 354 -2.73 -3.79 -14.24
C ARG A 354 -2.58 -4.97 -13.28
N MET A 355 -3.24 -6.09 -13.56
CA MET A 355 -3.21 -7.27 -12.69
C MET A 355 -1.78 -7.81 -12.47
N ASN A 356 -0.92 -7.79 -13.49
CA ASN A 356 0.47 -8.25 -13.34
C ASN A 356 1.31 -7.41 -12.35
N VAL A 357 0.94 -6.14 -12.15
CA VAL A 357 1.62 -5.24 -11.22
C VAL A 357 1.15 -5.46 -9.79
N TRP A 358 -0.17 -5.60 -9.62
CA TRP A 358 -0.87 -5.56 -8.33
C TRP A 358 -1.42 -6.89 -7.86
N LYS A 359 -1.11 -8.00 -8.55
CA LYS A 359 -1.64 -9.31 -8.16
C LYS A 359 -1.26 -9.65 -6.71
N PRO A 360 -2.17 -10.30 -5.96
CA PRO A 360 -1.81 -10.88 -4.68
C PRO A 360 -0.69 -11.91 -4.85
N LEU A 361 0.18 -11.97 -3.85
CA LEU A 361 1.30 -12.91 -3.78
C LEU A 361 0.87 -14.13 -2.96
N GLY A 362 -0.04 -14.94 -3.51
CA GLY A 362 -0.56 -16.16 -2.88
C GLY A 362 -0.25 -17.41 -3.70
N GLN A 363 -0.12 -18.56 -3.03
CA GLN A 363 0.16 -19.84 -3.70
C GLN A 363 -1.07 -20.50 -4.31
N ARG A 364 -2.27 -20.19 -3.82
CA ARG A 364 -3.53 -20.84 -4.23
C ARG A 364 -4.56 -19.80 -4.62
N GLN A 365 -4.48 -19.33 -5.86
CA GLN A 365 -5.37 -18.29 -6.34
C GLN A 365 -5.74 -18.45 -7.81
N VAL A 366 -6.92 -17.94 -8.16
CA VAL A 366 -7.37 -17.73 -9.54
C VAL A 366 -7.79 -16.27 -9.64
N LEU A 367 -7.15 -15.53 -10.55
CA LEU A 367 -7.41 -14.12 -10.76
C LEU A 367 -8.18 -13.94 -12.06
N LEU A 368 -9.28 -13.19 -12.01
CA LEU A 368 -10.16 -12.93 -13.13
C LEU A 368 -10.06 -11.46 -13.51
N GLN A 369 -9.65 -11.18 -14.74
CA GLN A 369 -9.70 -9.86 -15.35
C GLN A 369 -10.22 -10.02 -16.78
N LYS A 370 -11.18 -9.18 -17.18
CA LYS A 370 -11.70 -9.15 -18.56
C LYS A 370 -11.04 -8.00 -19.31
N GLU A 371 -10.64 -8.27 -20.55
CA GLU A 371 -10.08 -7.26 -21.43
C GLU A 371 -11.19 -6.30 -21.88
N VAL A 372 -10.95 -5.01 -21.72
CA VAL A 372 -11.82 -3.94 -22.20
C VAL A 372 -10.98 -2.80 -22.78
N PRO A 373 -11.47 -2.03 -23.76
CA PRO A 373 -10.69 -0.99 -24.42
C PRO A 373 -10.19 0.14 -23.51
N CYS A 374 -10.87 0.38 -22.39
CA CYS A 374 -10.46 1.43 -21.46
C CYS A 374 -9.36 1.01 -20.47
N ALA A 375 -9.01 -0.27 -20.39
CA ALA A 375 -8.02 -0.76 -19.44
C ALA A 375 -6.58 -0.58 -19.94
N PRO A 376 -5.61 -0.23 -19.08
CA PRO A 376 -5.78 0.20 -17.69
C PRO A 376 -6.22 1.67 -17.60
N CYS A 377 -7.33 1.97 -16.90
CA CYS A 377 -7.86 3.34 -16.85
C CYS A 377 -7.37 4.17 -15.65
N GLY A 378 -6.96 3.55 -14.55
CA GLY A 378 -6.52 4.23 -13.32
C GLY A 378 -7.59 5.10 -12.62
N LEU A 379 -8.86 4.99 -13.02
CA LEU A 379 -9.95 5.82 -12.47
C LEU A 379 -10.38 5.32 -11.09
N SER A 380 -10.68 6.23 -10.15
CA SER A 380 -11.28 5.87 -8.86
C SER A 380 -12.77 5.55 -8.98
N GLU A 381 -13.48 6.28 -9.83
CA GLU A 381 -14.89 6.07 -10.18
C GLU A 381 -15.03 5.78 -11.67
N CYS A 382 -15.86 4.81 -12.02
CA CYS A 382 -16.09 4.45 -13.41
C CYS A 382 -17.01 5.47 -14.09
N ASN A 383 -16.56 6.06 -15.19
CA ASN A 383 -17.37 6.98 -16.01
C ASN A 383 -18.14 6.27 -17.14
N ARG A 384 -18.10 4.94 -17.20
CA ARG A 384 -18.83 4.14 -18.19
C ARG A 384 -20.18 3.70 -17.61
N PRO A 385 -21.31 3.90 -18.31
CA PRO A 385 -22.64 3.60 -17.77
C PRO A 385 -22.84 2.16 -17.27
N ARG A 386 -22.18 1.17 -17.90
CA ARG A 386 -22.35 -0.26 -17.60
C ARG A 386 -21.22 -0.87 -16.78
N HIS A 387 -20.15 -0.12 -16.49
CA HIS A 387 -18.96 -0.65 -15.83
C HIS A 387 -18.43 -1.94 -16.49
N ASP A 388 -18.22 -1.88 -17.81
CA ASP A 388 -18.07 -3.05 -18.70
C ASP A 388 -17.07 -4.11 -18.21
N CYS A 389 -15.94 -3.71 -17.61
CA CYS A 389 -14.92 -4.66 -17.12
C CYS A 389 -15.41 -5.55 -15.97
N MET A 390 -16.11 -4.97 -14.99
CA MET A 390 -16.65 -5.72 -13.86
C MET A 390 -17.94 -6.43 -14.23
N GLU A 391 -18.73 -5.86 -15.14
CA GLU A 391 -19.95 -6.47 -15.63
C GLU A 391 -19.66 -7.68 -16.54
N ALA A 392 -18.55 -7.68 -17.29
CA ALA A 392 -18.13 -8.81 -18.10
C ALA A 392 -17.69 -10.04 -17.28
N ILE A 393 -17.36 -9.88 -15.99
CA ILE A 393 -17.10 -11.01 -15.10
C ILE A 393 -18.45 -11.63 -14.71
N SER A 394 -18.70 -12.85 -15.21
CA SER A 394 -19.95 -13.57 -14.94
C SER A 394 -19.89 -14.34 -13.61
N ILE A 395 -21.06 -14.74 -13.10
CA ILE A 395 -21.13 -15.60 -11.90
C ILE A 395 -20.50 -16.95 -12.21
N GLU A 396 -20.68 -17.45 -13.44
CA GLU A 396 -20.15 -18.72 -13.93
C GLU A 396 -18.62 -18.72 -13.94
N ASP A 397 -17.98 -17.62 -14.34
CA ASP A 397 -16.53 -17.46 -14.28
C ASP A 397 -16.03 -17.62 -12.84
N VAL A 398 -16.69 -16.95 -11.89
CA VAL A 398 -16.35 -17.00 -10.46
C VAL A 398 -16.60 -18.40 -9.89
N LEU A 399 -17.72 -19.06 -10.24
CA LEU A 399 -18.03 -20.41 -9.78
C LEU A 399 -17.06 -21.46 -10.34
N LYS A 400 -16.60 -21.28 -11.59
CA LYS A 400 -15.58 -22.14 -12.21
C LYS A 400 -14.23 -22.00 -11.49
N ALA A 401 -13.84 -20.76 -11.18
CA ALA A 401 -12.65 -20.47 -10.39
C ALA A 401 -12.76 -21.00 -8.95
N ALA A 402 -13.91 -20.83 -8.31
CA ALA A 402 -14.18 -21.38 -6.98
C ALA A 402 -14.06 -22.91 -6.98
N LYS A 403 -14.63 -23.58 -7.99
CA LYS A 403 -14.58 -25.04 -8.13
C LYS A 403 -13.15 -25.58 -8.23
N SER A 404 -12.24 -24.88 -8.93
CA SER A 404 -10.85 -25.36 -9.10
C SER A 404 -10.02 -25.25 -7.82
N LEU A 405 -10.39 -24.33 -6.93
CA LEU A 405 -9.68 -24.07 -5.67
C LEU A 405 -10.28 -24.81 -4.48
N PHE A 406 -11.60 -24.97 -4.48
CA PHE A 406 -12.34 -25.60 -3.39
C PHE A 406 -12.06 -27.11 -3.35
N ARG A 407 -11.49 -27.56 -2.23
CA ARG A 407 -11.37 -28.97 -1.86
C ARG A 407 -12.22 -29.18 -0.61
N ASP A 408 -12.98 -30.27 -0.56
CA ASP A 408 -13.84 -30.60 0.58
C ASP A 408 -13.02 -30.57 1.89
N PRO A 409 -13.49 -30.00 3.01
CA PRO A 409 -12.66 -29.50 4.13
C PRO A 409 -11.91 -30.55 4.96
N VAL A 410 -11.84 -31.81 4.56
CA VAL A 410 -11.15 -32.85 5.32
C VAL A 410 -9.63 -32.70 5.10
N GLY A 411 -8.99 -31.70 5.74
CA GLY A 411 -7.54 -31.77 5.97
C GLY A 411 -6.69 -30.49 5.99
N GLN A 412 -7.23 -29.28 5.83
CA GLN A 412 -6.39 -28.06 5.89
C GLN A 412 -6.82 -27.13 7.02
N ARG A 413 -6.31 -27.41 8.22
CA ARG A 413 -6.28 -26.47 9.33
C ARG A 413 -5.11 -25.51 9.10
N VAL A 414 -5.38 -24.20 9.11
CA VAL A 414 -4.33 -23.17 9.17
C VAL A 414 -3.52 -23.43 10.44
N LEU A 415 -2.21 -23.66 10.28
CA LEU A 415 -1.30 -23.90 11.39
C LEU A 415 -1.20 -22.61 12.22
N CYS A 416 -1.95 -22.55 13.33
CA CYS A 416 -1.70 -21.58 14.39
C CYS A 416 -0.31 -21.90 14.96
N VAL A 417 0.64 -20.97 14.84
CA VAL A 417 1.99 -21.14 15.38
C VAL A 417 1.97 -20.76 16.86
N HIS A 418 2.70 -21.51 17.67
CA HIS A 418 2.81 -21.37 19.13
C HIS A 418 3.45 -20.05 19.57
#